data_AF-A0AAV2VV33-F1
#
_entry.id   AF-A0AAV2VV33-F1
#
_cell.length_a   1.000
_cell.length_b   1.000
_cell.length_c   1.000
_cell.angle_alpha   90.00
_cell.angle_beta   90.00
_cell.angle_gamma   90.00
#
_symmetry.space_group_name_H-M   'P 1'
#
loop_
_entity.id
_entity.type
_entity.pdbx_description
1 polymer ?
#
loop_
_entity_poly.entity_id
_entity_poly.type
_entity_poly.pdbx_seq_one_letter_code
_entity_poly.pdbx_strand_id
1 'polypeptide(L)'
;MNKYKILFEFKQPWFISELSASKCNMEDELKLWFQVECDEDCRSIRLEGVEDLDLVSSLLQAEKVIISQELMTQKELGTIRVECWVDGSYSEFWCNKFED
;
A
#
# COMPACT_ATOMS: atom_id res chain seq x y z
N MET A 1 6.93 14.35 -16.52
CA MET A 1 5.72 13.80 -15.87
C MET A 1 5.92 12.31 -15.78
N ASN A 2 6.04 11.79 -14.55
CA ASN A 2 6.12 10.34 -14.35
C ASN A 2 4.75 9.75 -14.68
N LYS A 3 4.75 8.62 -15.38
CA LYS A 3 3.52 7.89 -15.69
C LYS A 3 3.30 6.88 -14.58
N TYR A 4 2.09 6.82 -14.04
CA TYR A 4 1.73 5.85 -13.01
C TYR A 4 0.73 4.85 -13.59
N LYS A 5 0.91 3.57 -13.24
CA LYS A 5 -0.06 2.51 -13.50
C LYS A 5 -0.71 2.13 -12.18
N ILE A 6 -2.03 2.29 -12.08
CA ILE A 6 -2.78 1.82 -10.92
C ILE A 6 -2.72 0.29 -10.91
N LEU A 7 -2.27 -0.26 -9.78
CA LEU A 7 -2.22 -1.70 -9.52
C LEU A 7 -3.45 -2.14 -8.73
N PHE A 8 -3.85 -1.30 -7.76
CA PHE A 8 -4.99 -1.57 -6.90
C PHE A 8 -5.59 -0.24 -6.40
N GLU A 9 -6.90 -0.21 -6.24
CA GLU A 9 -7.60 0.91 -5.60
C GLU A 9 -8.79 0.39 -4.81
N PHE A 10 -9.03 1.01 -3.66
CA PHE A 10 -10.30 0.89 -2.97
C PHE A 10 -10.74 2.22 -2.39
N LYS A 11 -12.04 2.30 -2.11
CA LYS A 11 -12.68 3.40 -1.40
C LYS A 11 -13.84 2.86 -0.59
N GLN A 12 -14.29 3.60 0.42
CA GLN A 12 -15.53 3.28 1.15
C GLN A 12 -16.65 2.89 0.18
N PRO A 13 -17.41 1.82 0.47
CA PRO A 13 -17.48 1.12 1.76
C PRO A 13 -16.39 0.06 2.01
N TRP A 14 -15.40 -0.11 1.13
CA TRP A 14 -14.27 -1.02 1.37
C TRP A 14 -13.35 -0.50 2.46
N PHE A 15 -12.88 -1.40 3.34
CA PHE A 15 -11.98 -1.07 4.45
C PHE A 15 -10.98 -2.21 4.68
N ILE A 16 -9.92 -1.93 5.45
CA ILE A 16 -8.94 -2.94 5.83
C ILE A 16 -9.45 -3.69 7.06
N SER A 17 -9.67 -5.00 6.92
CA SER A 17 -10.16 -5.87 8.00
C SER A 17 -9.02 -6.47 8.82
N GLU A 18 -7.94 -6.85 8.15
CA GLU A 18 -6.75 -7.44 8.76
C GLU A 18 -5.49 -6.77 8.23
N LEU A 19 -4.49 -6.62 9.10
CA LEU A 19 -3.18 -6.11 8.73
C LEU A 19 -2.11 -6.80 9.57
N SER A 20 -1.06 -7.25 8.90
CA SER A 20 0.13 -7.84 9.51
C SER A 20 1.38 -7.18 8.95
N ALA A 21 2.22 -6.68 9.86
CA ALA A 21 3.55 -6.17 9.52
C ALA A 21 4.61 -7.13 10.06
N SER A 22 5.56 -7.50 9.21
CA SER A 22 6.65 -8.41 9.58
C SER A 22 7.98 -7.88 9.05
N LYS A 23 9.05 -8.09 9.82
CA LYS A 23 10.40 -7.73 9.41
C LYS A 23 11.17 -8.99 9.03
N CYS A 24 11.70 -9.04 7.82
CA CYS A 24 12.49 -10.17 7.37
C CYS A 24 13.97 -9.96 7.75
N ASN A 25 14.48 -10.76 8.70
CA ASN A 25 15.85 -10.62 9.22
C ASN A 25 16.96 -10.79 8.17
N MET A 26 16.66 -11.34 6.98
CA MET A 26 17.66 -11.53 5.91
C MET A 26 17.79 -10.34 4.96
N GLU A 27 16.72 -9.56 4.77
CA GLU A 27 16.68 -8.47 3.79
C GLU A 27 16.62 -7.08 4.48
N ASP A 28 16.45 -7.04 5.81
CA ASP A 28 16.19 -5.84 6.63
C ASP A 28 14.95 -5.02 6.19
N GLU A 29 14.18 -5.53 5.22
CA GLU A 29 13.00 -4.90 4.68
C GLU A 29 11.73 -5.23 5.49
N LEU A 30 10.87 -4.22 5.63
CA LEU A 30 9.54 -4.37 6.19
C LEU A 30 8.58 -4.92 5.12
N LYS A 31 7.88 -6.00 5.48
CA LYS A 31 6.81 -6.62 4.67
C LYS A 31 5.48 -6.36 5.34
N LEU A 32 4.54 -5.88 4.54
CA LEU A 32 3.18 -5.57 4.95
C LEU A 32 2.21 -6.45 4.18
N TRP A 33 1.32 -7.10 4.90
CA TRP A 33 0.19 -7.82 4.32
C TRP A 33 -1.09 -7.25 4.93
N PHE A 34 -2.11 -7.05 4.13
CA PHE A 34 -3.40 -6.62 4.61
C PHE A 34 -4.54 -7.14 3.74
N GLN A 35 -5.71 -7.29 4.36
CA GLN A 35 -6.92 -7.73 3.73
C GLN A 35 -7.90 -6.56 3.62
N VAL A 36 -8.42 -6.32 2.42
CA VAL A 36 -9.45 -5.32 2.15
C VAL A 36 -10.76 -6.04 1.92
N GLU A 37 -11.80 -5.62 2.63
CA GLU A 37 -13.12 -6.27 2.64
C GLU A 37 -14.25 -5.29 2.33
N CYS A 38 -15.27 -5.81 1.68
CA CYS A 38 -16.59 -5.21 1.54
C CYS A 38 -17.63 -6.31 1.39
N ASP A 39 -18.57 -6.40 2.34
CA ASP A 39 -19.61 -7.42 2.39
C ASP A 39 -19.06 -8.86 2.33
N GLU A 40 -19.25 -9.58 1.21
CA GLU A 40 -18.76 -10.96 1.01
C GLU A 40 -17.44 -11.01 0.20
N ASP A 41 -16.98 -9.86 -0.31
CA ASP A 41 -15.75 -9.79 -1.11
C ASP A 41 -14.55 -9.42 -0.23
N CYS A 42 -13.46 -10.16 -0.43
CA CYS A 42 -12.18 -9.90 0.22
C CYS A 42 -11.02 -9.95 -0.78
N ARG A 43 -10.00 -9.11 -0.57
CA ARG A 43 -8.75 -9.13 -1.34
C ARG A 43 -7.56 -9.00 -0.41
N SER A 44 -6.50 -9.75 -0.72
CA SER A 44 -5.28 -9.80 0.09
C SER A 44 -4.16 -9.11 -0.66
N ILE A 45 -3.62 -8.05 -0.09
CA ILE A 45 -2.52 -7.28 -0.68
C ILE A 45 -1.25 -7.51 0.13
N ARG A 46 -0.11 -7.64 -0.56
CA ARG A 46 1.21 -7.64 0.04
C ARG A 46 2.11 -6.57 -0.55
N LEU A 47 2.79 -5.84 0.34
CA LEU A 47 3.80 -4.84 0.05
C LEU A 47 5.13 -5.26 0.66
N GLU A 48 6.23 -5.08 -0.06
CA GLU A 48 7.59 -5.34 0.43
C GLU A 48 8.47 -4.10 0.29
N GLY A 49 9.47 -3.97 1.17
CA GLY A 49 10.38 -2.83 1.17
C GLY A 49 9.70 -1.54 1.56
N VAL A 50 8.80 -1.59 2.55
CA VAL A 50 8.10 -0.40 3.05
C VAL A 50 9.06 0.48 3.83
N GLU A 51 9.17 1.75 3.42
CA GLU A 51 10.13 2.70 4.00
C GLU A 51 9.63 3.32 5.32
N ASP A 52 8.32 3.49 5.45
CA ASP A 52 7.70 4.25 6.55
C ASP A 52 6.60 3.42 7.25
N LEU A 53 6.71 3.30 8.58
CA LEU A 53 5.73 2.60 9.41
C LEU A 53 4.43 3.38 9.59
N ASP A 54 4.42 4.69 9.37
CA ASP A 54 3.22 5.51 9.45
C ASP A 54 2.18 5.06 8.42
N LEU A 55 2.62 4.42 7.32
CA LEU A 55 1.76 3.75 6.34
C LEU A 55 0.75 2.80 7.00
N VAL A 56 1.16 2.05 8.04
CA VAL A 56 0.27 1.11 8.75
C VAL A 56 -0.90 1.86 9.37
N SER A 57 -0.61 2.96 10.06
CA SER A 57 -1.62 3.76 10.73
C SER A 57 -2.55 4.45 9.72
N SER A 58 -2.01 4.91 8.59
CA SER A 58 -2.78 5.52 7.51
C SER A 58 -3.69 4.52 6.82
N LEU A 59 -3.20 3.31 6.52
CA LEU A 59 -3.97 2.24 5.90
C LEU A 59 -5.20 1.84 6.74
N LEU A 60 -5.03 1.65 8.04
CA LEU A 60 -6.11 1.25 8.95
C LEU A 60 -7.23 2.30 9.08
N GLN A 61 -6.91 3.57 8.83
CA GLN A 61 -7.86 4.69 8.91
C GLN A 61 -8.32 5.20 7.55
N ALA A 62 -7.79 4.63 6.45
CA ALA A 62 -8.00 5.18 5.12
C ALA A 62 -9.43 4.95 4.62
N GLU A 63 -10.05 6.03 4.16
CA GLU A 63 -11.33 6.00 3.45
C GLU A 63 -11.15 5.63 1.98
N LYS A 64 -9.93 5.85 1.48
CA LYS A 64 -9.50 5.56 0.11
C LYS A 64 -8.01 5.27 0.10
N VAL A 65 -7.63 4.23 -0.66
CA VAL A 65 -6.25 3.91 -0.95
C VAL A 65 -6.08 3.70 -2.46
N ILE A 66 -5.01 4.27 -3.02
CA ILE A 66 -4.57 3.95 -4.38
C ILE A 66 -3.13 3.43 -4.30
N ILE A 67 -2.90 2.27 -4.89
CA ILE A 67 -1.57 1.70 -5.05
C ILE A 67 -1.22 1.73 -6.53
N SER A 68 -0.11 2.38 -6.84
CA SER A 68 0.33 2.56 -8.21
C SER A 68 1.81 2.29 -8.38
N GLN A 69 2.20 1.85 -9.56
CA GLN A 69 3.59 1.70 -9.95
C GLN A 69 4.02 2.89 -10.81
N GLU A 70 5.12 3.51 -10.43
CA GLU A 70 5.82 4.49 -11.25
C GLU A 70 6.46 3.77 -12.46
N LEU A 71 6.11 4.21 -13.67
CA LEU A 71 6.62 3.69 -14.93
C LEU A 71 7.77 4.56 -15.45
N MET A 72 8.67 3.94 -16.21
CA MET A 72 9.81 4.60 -16.87
C MET A 72 10.80 5.25 -15.89
N THR A 73 10.89 4.72 -14.69
CA THR A 73 11.90 5.09 -13.70
C THR A 73 13.13 4.19 -13.86
N GLN A 74 14.33 4.76 -13.69
CA GLN A 74 15.58 4.00 -13.58
C GLN A 74 15.84 3.52 -12.14
N LYS A 75 14.92 3.79 -11.20
CA LYS A 75 15.04 3.35 -9.82
C LYS A 75 14.83 1.85 -9.72
N GLU A 76 15.73 1.20 -9.01
CA GLU A 76 15.64 -0.23 -8.69
C GLU A 76 14.73 -0.50 -7.48
N LEU A 77 14.46 0.52 -6.65
CA LEU A 77 13.69 0.48 -5.40
C LEU A 77 12.70 1.66 -5.31
N GLY A 78 11.67 1.55 -4.46
CA GLY A 78 10.69 2.61 -4.21
C GLY A 78 9.87 2.97 -5.46
N THR A 79 9.43 1.97 -6.23
CA THR A 79 8.66 2.18 -7.46
C THR A 79 7.15 2.08 -7.24
N ILE A 80 6.72 1.52 -6.10
CA ILE A 80 5.32 1.43 -5.74
C ILE A 80 5.00 2.59 -4.81
N ARG A 81 4.00 3.39 -5.21
CA ARG A 81 3.44 4.47 -4.42
C ARG A 81 2.11 4.04 -3.84
N VAL A 82 1.95 4.26 -2.54
CA VAL A 82 0.70 4.05 -1.80
C VAL A 82 0.17 5.41 -1.36
N GLU A 83 -0.98 5.78 -1.87
CA GLU A 83 -1.68 7.02 -1.55
C GLU A 83 -2.84 6.71 -0.60
N CYS A 84 -2.90 7.37 0.54
CA CYS A 84 -3.93 7.20 1.56
C CYS A 84 -4.69 8.51 1.78
N TRP A 85 -6.02 8.42 1.94
CA TRP A 85 -6.87 9.52 2.38
C TRP A 85 -7.52 9.17 3.72
N VAL A 86 -7.27 9.97 4.74
CA VAL A 86 -7.83 9.83 6.09
C VAL A 86 -8.47 11.17 6.49
N ASP A 87 -9.78 11.19 6.73
CA ASP A 87 -10.53 12.41 7.10
C ASP A 87 -10.25 13.60 6.16
N GLY A 88 -10.18 13.33 4.84
CA GLY A 88 -9.84 14.33 3.83
C GLY A 88 -8.36 14.76 3.76
N SER A 89 -7.51 14.26 4.64
CA SER A 89 -6.05 14.47 4.60
C SER A 89 -5.37 13.45 3.70
N TYR A 90 -4.41 13.91 2.89
CA TYR A 90 -3.63 13.07 1.97
C TYR A 90 -2.28 12.71 2.58
N SER A 91 -1.87 11.46 2.42
CA SER A 91 -0.51 10.99 2.71
C SER A 91 -0.06 10.03 1.61
N GLU A 92 1.23 10.05 1.30
CA GLU A 92 1.83 9.14 0.32
C GLU A 92 3.06 8.45 0.91
N PHE A 93 3.19 7.18 0.56
CA PHE A 93 4.25 6.31 1.02
C PHE A 93 4.83 5.52 -0.15
N TRP A 94 6.04 5.01 0.03
CA TRP A 94 6.77 4.29 -1.00
C TRP A 94 7.19 2.91 -0.52
N CYS A 95 7.12 1.95 -1.44
CA CYS A 95 7.63 0.60 -1.23
C CYS A 95 8.21 0.00 -2.52
N ASN A 96 8.90 -1.12 -2.39
CA ASN A 96 9.66 -1.72 -3.47
C ASN A 96 8.78 -2.59 -4.37
N LYS A 97 7.81 -3.30 -3.78
CA LYS A 97 7.04 -4.34 -4.48
C LYS A 97 5.59 -4.42 -4.02
N PHE A 98 4.74 -4.90 -4.92
CA PHE A 98 3.31 -5.15 -4.74
C PHE A 98 2.93 -6.54 -5.27
N GLU A 99 2.11 -7.26 -4.51
CA GLU A 99 1.45 -8.53 -4.89
C GLU A 99 -0.03 -8.51 -4.44
N ASP A 100 -0.95 -8.97 -5.29
CA ASP A 100 -2.40 -9.15 -5.06
C ASP A 100 -2.80 -10.59 -5.42
#